data_AF-A0A7W0ZWT3-F1
#
_entry.id   AF-A0A7W0ZWT3-F1
#
_cell.length_a   1.000
_cell.length_b   1.000
_cell.length_c   1.000
_cell.angle_alpha   90.00
_cell.angle_beta   90.00
_cell.angle_gamma   90.00
#
_symmetry.space_group_name_H-M   'P 1'
#
loop_
_entity.id
_entity.type
_entity.pdbx_description
1 polymer ?
#
loop_
_entity_poly.entity_id
_entity_poly.type
_entity_poly.pdbx_seq_one_letter_code
_entity_poly.pdbx_strand_id
1 'polypeptide(L)'
;MSQDQRQAWFARMMESGLEHSIFQPSDVLAHATPDVLATHLPPDLLSKILQASLAAGSMTPERVLETVTPELLAKHLPHDVLWACIAAAAARSGVTTS
;
A
#
# COMPACT_ATOMS: atom_id res chain seq x y z
N MET A 1 7.56 7.14 -20.00
CA MET A 1 7.96 6.72 -18.63
C MET A 1 8.17 5.23 -18.64
N SER A 2 9.37 4.79 -18.23
CA SER A 2 9.69 3.38 -18.02
C SER A 2 8.90 2.80 -16.86
N GLN A 3 8.69 1.48 -16.82
CA GLN A 3 7.97 0.82 -15.71
C GLN A 3 8.62 1.15 -14.36
N ASP A 4 9.95 1.11 -14.27
CA ASP A 4 10.72 1.47 -13.08
C ASP A 4 10.48 2.91 -12.61
N GLN A 5 10.41 3.88 -13.54
CA GLN A 5 10.11 5.27 -13.20
C GLN A 5 8.71 5.42 -12.60
N ARG A 6 7.75 4.64 -13.11
CA ARG A 6 6.36 4.70 -12.64
C ARG A 6 6.24 4.07 -11.25
N GLN A 7 6.91 2.94 -11.01
CA GLN A 7 6.99 2.31 -9.69
C GLN A 7 7.65 3.24 -8.66
N ALA A 8 8.80 3.85 -9.00
CA ALA A 8 9.46 4.82 -8.12
C ALA A 8 8.57 6.03 -7.81
N TRP A 9 7.80 6.50 -8.81
CA TRP A 9 6.84 7.57 -8.60
C TRP A 9 5.71 7.15 -7.64
N PHE A 10 5.15 5.95 -7.79
CA PHE A 10 4.12 5.42 -6.89
C PHE A 10 4.63 5.26 -5.46
N ALA A 11 5.83 4.69 -5.29
CA ALA A 11 6.46 4.54 -3.99
C ALA A 11 6.59 5.89 -3.28
N ARG A 12 7.09 6.90 -4.00
CA ARG A 12 7.29 8.25 -3.47
C ARG A 12 5.99 8.99 -3.20
N MET A 13 4.97 8.80 -4.03
CA MET A 13 3.61 9.32 -3.79
C MET A 13 2.99 8.71 -2.53
N MET A 14 3.09 7.39 -2.36
CA MET A 14 2.57 6.71 -1.17
C MET A 14 3.33 7.11 0.09
N GLU A 15 4.66 7.17 0.03
CA GLU A 15 5.51 7.62 1.13
C GLU A 15 5.18 9.07 1.53
N SER A 16 5.14 9.99 0.56
CA SER A 16 4.77 11.39 0.79
C SER A 16 3.33 11.52 1.31
N GLY A 17 2.39 10.73 0.77
CA GLY A 17 1.00 10.72 1.22
C GLY A 17 0.87 10.26 2.67
N LEU A 18 1.62 9.24 3.09
CA LEU A 18 1.65 8.78 4.48
C LEU A 18 2.35 9.79 5.39
N GLU A 19 3.48 10.37 4.96
CA GLU A 19 4.24 11.38 5.71
C GLU A 19 3.40 12.65 5.98
N HIS A 20 2.69 13.13 4.96
CA HIS A 20 1.80 14.29 5.07
C HIS A 20 0.41 13.93 5.62
N SER A 21 0.18 12.69 6.06
CA SER A 21 -1.12 12.20 6.56
C SER A 21 -2.30 12.38 5.57
N ILE A 22 -1.99 12.52 4.28
CA ILE A 22 -2.98 12.52 3.19
C ILE A 22 -3.54 11.10 3.02
N PHE A 23 -2.66 10.11 3.11
CA PHE A 23 -2.99 8.70 3.10
C PHE A 23 -2.95 8.16 4.52
N GLN A 24 -3.90 7.31 4.88
CA GLN A 24 -3.78 6.46 6.05
C GLN A 24 -3.47 5.03 5.62
N PRO A 25 -2.87 4.26 6.53
CA PRO A 25 -2.61 2.84 6.29
C PRO A 25 -3.85 2.05 5.86
N SER A 26 -5.01 2.42 6.39
CA SER A 26 -6.31 1.84 6.03
C SER A 26 -6.71 2.05 4.56
N ASP A 27 -6.36 3.17 3.94
CA ASP A 27 -6.70 3.42 2.53
C ASP A 27 -5.82 2.61 1.58
N VAL A 28 -4.55 2.43 1.96
CA VAL A 28 -3.62 1.61 1.16
C VAL A 28 -4.11 0.17 1.14
N LEU A 29 -4.62 -0.34 2.27
CA LEU A 29 -5.21 -1.67 2.35
C LEU A 29 -6.65 -1.77 1.80
N ALA A 30 -7.32 -0.66 1.52
CA ALA A 30 -8.69 -0.69 0.98
C ALA A 30 -8.75 -1.41 -0.37
N HIS A 31 -7.71 -1.23 -1.20
CA HIS A 31 -7.58 -1.91 -2.51
C HIS A 31 -6.47 -2.97 -2.53
N ALA A 32 -5.47 -2.88 -1.65
CA ALA A 32 -4.51 -3.97 -1.43
C ALA A 32 -5.12 -5.04 -0.51
N THR A 33 -6.20 -5.67 -0.99
CA THR A 33 -6.90 -6.73 -0.27
C THR A 33 -5.97 -7.93 -0.02
N PRO A 34 -6.25 -8.79 0.97
CA PRO A 34 -5.44 -9.97 1.25
C PRO A 34 -5.24 -10.88 0.03
N ASP A 35 -6.23 -10.95 -0.87
CA ASP A 35 -6.18 -11.74 -2.10
C ASP A 35 -5.19 -11.16 -3.13
N VAL A 36 -5.23 -9.83 -3.33
CA VAL A 36 -4.29 -9.10 -4.19
C VAL A 36 -2.88 -9.21 -3.61
N LEU A 37 -2.75 -9.06 -2.29
CA LEU A 37 -1.48 -9.23 -1.62
C LEU A 37 -0.95 -10.65 -1.79
N ALA A 38 -1.78 -11.68 -1.58
CA ALA A 38 -1.37 -13.08 -1.74
C ALA A 38 -0.96 -13.43 -3.18
N THR A 39 -1.62 -12.81 -4.16
CA THR A 39 -1.36 -13.04 -5.59
C THR A 39 -0.07 -12.37 -6.07
N HIS A 40 0.26 -11.19 -5.54
CA HIS A 40 1.34 -10.35 -6.06
C HIS A 40 2.56 -10.24 -5.15
N LEU A 41 2.41 -10.45 -3.84
CA LEU A 41 3.55 -10.45 -2.92
C LEU A 41 4.24 -11.81 -2.90
N PRO A 42 5.57 -11.83 -2.78
CA PRO A 42 6.30 -13.05 -2.50
C PRO A 42 5.91 -13.64 -1.14
N PRO A 43 5.99 -14.98 -1.00
CA PRO A 43 5.62 -15.69 0.22
C PRO A 43 6.41 -15.25 1.46
N ASP A 44 7.65 -14.76 1.28
CA ASP A 44 8.45 -14.19 2.35
C ASP A 44 7.81 -12.95 2.99
N LEU A 45 7.24 -12.04 2.17
CA LEU A 45 6.57 -10.85 2.69
C LEU A 45 5.23 -11.20 3.35
N LEU A 46 4.46 -12.10 2.74
CA LEU A 46 3.21 -12.59 3.33
C LEU A 46 3.46 -13.23 4.71
N SER A 47 4.51 -14.04 4.82
CA SER A 47 4.90 -14.65 6.09
C SER A 47 5.22 -13.60 7.14
N LYS A 48 5.92 -12.51 6.78
CA LYS A 48 6.19 -11.40 7.70
C LYS A 48 4.91 -10.68 8.13
N ILE A 49 3.97 -10.42 7.21
CA ILE A 49 2.68 -9.78 7.54
C ILE A 49 1.90 -10.64 8.52
N LEU A 50 1.84 -11.95 8.28
CA LEU A 50 1.17 -12.91 9.16
C LEU A 50 1.87 -12.97 10.53
N GLN A 51 3.20 -12.98 10.56
CA GLN A 51 3.96 -12.93 11.81
C GLN A 51 3.71 -11.65 12.60
N ALA A 52 3.71 -10.49 11.93
CA ALA A 52 3.41 -9.21 12.57
C ALA A 52 1.97 -9.18 13.12
N SER A 53 1.01 -9.70 12.36
CA SER A 53 -0.40 -9.79 12.77
C SER A 53 -0.59 -10.74 13.94
N LEU A 54 0.09 -11.89 13.92
CA LEU A 54 0.02 -12.88 14.99
C LEU A 54 0.69 -12.38 16.28
N ALA A 55 1.84 -11.71 16.16
CA ALA A 55 2.53 -11.10 17.29
C ALA A 55 1.70 -9.98 17.94
N ALA A 56 0.97 -9.21 17.13
CA ALA A 56 0.10 -8.14 17.61
C ALA A 56 -1.29 -8.63 18.08
N GLY A 57 -1.66 -9.89 17.79
CA GLY A 57 -3.00 -10.43 18.06
C GLY A 57 -4.12 -9.82 17.20
N SER A 58 -3.78 -8.95 16.25
CA SER A 58 -4.71 -8.32 15.32
C SER A 58 -3.98 -7.87 14.05
N MET A 59 -4.65 -7.96 12.91
CA MET A 59 -4.12 -7.47 11.63
C MET A 59 -4.60 -6.03 11.43
N THR A 60 -3.79 -5.06 11.87
CA THR A 60 -4.09 -3.64 11.64
C THR A 60 -3.34 -3.10 10.42
N PRO A 61 -3.90 -2.12 9.69
CA PRO A 61 -3.27 -1.60 8.48
C PRO A 61 -1.90 -0.96 8.71
N GLU A 62 -1.70 -0.32 9.86
CA GLU A 62 -0.43 0.27 10.27
C GLU A 62 0.68 -0.79 10.33
N ARG A 63 0.39 -1.96 10.92
CA ARG A 63 1.36 -3.06 11.04
C ARG A 63 1.72 -3.67 9.71
N VAL A 64 0.74 -3.78 8.81
CA VAL A 64 1.00 -4.26 7.45
C VAL A 64 1.94 -3.30 6.73
N LEU A 65 1.75 -1.98 6.87
CA LEU A 65 2.66 -0.99 6.28
C LEU A 65 4.04 -0.91 6.96
N GLU A 66 4.15 -1.20 8.26
CA GLU A 66 5.45 -1.37 8.92
C GLU A 66 6.25 -2.53 8.32
N THR A 67 5.55 -3.57 7.85
CA THR A 67 6.16 -4.77 7.26
C THR A 67 6.37 -4.64 5.75
N VAL A 68 5.42 -4.00 5.07
CA VAL A 68 5.39 -3.82 3.62
C VAL A 68 5.43 -2.33 3.33
N THR A 69 6.64 -1.85 3.04
CA THR A 69 6.85 -0.44 2.73
C THR A 69 6.20 -0.05 1.39
N PRO A 70 5.89 1.24 1.20
CA PRO A 70 5.43 1.78 -0.08
C PRO A 70 6.27 1.38 -1.28
N GLU A 71 7.59 1.27 -1.12
CA GLU A 71 8.51 0.79 -2.17
C GLU A 71 8.26 -0.68 -2.55
N LEU A 72 8.07 -1.55 -1.56
CA LEU A 72 7.77 -2.96 -1.81
C LEU A 72 6.40 -3.11 -2.47
N LEU A 73 5.42 -2.32 -2.02
CA LEU A 73 4.11 -2.29 -2.66
C LEU A 73 4.25 -1.86 -4.13
N ALA A 74 4.96 -0.77 -4.40
CA ALA A 74 5.13 -0.27 -5.77
C ALA A 74 5.88 -1.26 -6.68
N LYS A 75 6.79 -2.05 -6.11
CA LYS A 75 7.57 -3.06 -6.84
C LYS A 75 6.76 -4.32 -7.19
N HIS A 76 5.90 -4.76 -6.28
CA HIS A 76 5.20 -6.03 -6.38
C HIS A 76 3.75 -5.90 -6.87
N LEU A 77 3.05 -4.83 -6.51
CA LEU A 77 1.66 -4.63 -6.92
C LEU A 77 1.55 -4.08 -8.35
N PRO A 78 0.48 -4.46 -9.06
CA PRO A 78 0.15 -3.85 -10.34
C PRO A 78 -0.22 -2.37 -10.16
N HIS A 79 0.09 -1.57 -11.19
CA HIS A 79 -0.16 -0.13 -11.17
C HIS A 79 -1.63 0.23 -10.96
N ASP A 80 -2.55 -0.59 -11.47
CA ASP A 80 -4.00 -0.33 -11.36
C ASP A 80 -4.45 -0.38 -9.89
N VAL A 81 -3.90 -1.30 -9.09
CA VAL A 81 -4.19 -1.39 -7.66
C VAL A 81 -3.55 -0.22 -6.91
N LEU A 82 -2.29 0.10 -7.20
CA LEU A 82 -1.60 1.24 -6.58
C LEU A 82 -2.34 2.56 -6.84
N TRP A 83 -2.82 2.74 -8.07
CA TRP A 83 -3.64 3.89 -8.44
C TRP A 83 -4.97 3.90 -7.71
N ALA A 84 -5.64 2.75 -7.57
CA ALA A 84 -6.88 2.64 -6.80
C ALA A 84 -6.67 2.97 -5.31
N CYS A 85 -5.58 2.52 -4.69
CA CYS A 85 -5.21 2.90 -3.32
C CYS A 85 -5.08 4.43 -3.18
N ILE A 86 -4.37 5.06 -4.10
CA ILE A 86 -4.17 6.53 -4.12
C ILE A 86 -5.49 7.26 -4.36
N ALA A 87 -6.31 6.79 -5.30
CA ALA A 87 -7.60 7.39 -5.62
C ALA A 87 -8.58 7.29 -4.44
N ALA A 88 -8.62 6.16 -3.74
CA ALA A 88 -9.43 5.99 -2.54
C ALA A 88 -8.98 6.95 -1.42
N ALA A 89 -7.67 7.06 -1.21
CA ALA A 89 -7.11 7.95 -0.21
C ALA A 89 -7.35 9.43 -0.55
N ALA A 90 -7.25 9.82 -1.82
CA ALA A 90 -7.57 11.16 -2.33
C ALA A 90 -9.06 11.49 -2.21
N ALA A 91 -9.94 10.54 -2.54
CA ALA A 91 -11.38 10.69 -2.40
C ALA A 91 -11.76 10.92 -0.92
N ARG A 92 -11.13 10.19 -0.01
CA ARG A 92 -11.35 10.37 1.43
C ARG A 92 -10.81 11.70 1.95
N SER A 93 -9.66 12.16 1.49
CA SER A 93 -9.08 13.45 1.91
C SER A 93 -9.86 14.66 1.38
N GLY A 94 -10.93 14.46 0.63
CA GLY A 94 -11.75 15.53 0.08
C GLY A 94 -11.07 16.26 -1.08
N VAL A 95 -9.98 15.70 -1.63
CA VAL A 95 -9.36 16.17 -2.87
C VAL A 95 -10.28 15.74 -4.02
N THR A 96 -11.38 16.47 -4.15
CA THR A 96 -12.29 16.38 -5.27
C THR A 96 -11.56 17.06 -6.42
N THR A 97 -10.95 16.28 -7.32
CA THR A 97 -10.48 16.80 -8.61
C THR A 97 -11.73 17.25 -9.38
N SER A 98 -12.13 18.51 -9.18
CA SER A 98 -13.16 19.20 -9.96
C SER A 98 -12.55 19.77 -11.23
#